data_AF-A0A1Q6LSM1-F1
#
_entry.id   AF-A0A1Q6LSM1-F1
#
_cell.length_a   1.000
_cell.length_b   1.000
_cell.length_c   1.000
_cell.angle_alpha   90.00
_cell.angle_beta   90.00
_cell.angle_gamma   90.00
#
_symmetry.space_group_name_H-M   'P 1'
#
loop_
_entity.id
_entity.type
_entity.pdbx_description
1 polymer ?
#
loop_
_entity_poly.entity_id
_entity_poly.type
_entity_poly.pdbx_seq_one_letter_code
_entity_poly.pdbx_strand_id
1 'polypeptide(L)'
;MVTHREYTDSTLAPHILGTVRKINAEEYAQLKGKGYGIHDQIGESGIESAMESALRGTPGEKTITVDKDGHVTEEITKAPVQGNTVVLTIDRDLQALAQKELKKVCDKTDLYNSAGAVVVQDVNTGAVLASASYPTFDLADYYDKYEQLATNRRRPLWSRFALGTYAPGSTFKPMMAVASLEEGAITRSTIFNCGGLFRYYDQTFQCLNKNAHGGENVETALRDSCRGGGHRGHGAGPRPSRRPGRAGGA
;
A
#
# COMPACT_ATOMS: atom_id res chain seq x y z
N MET A 1 -33.04 -14.14 -8.41
CA MET A 1 -31.58 -14.36 -8.41
C MET A 1 -31.01 -13.48 -7.34
N VAL A 2 -30.35 -14.04 -6.32
CA VAL A 2 -29.68 -13.24 -5.28
C VAL A 2 -28.29 -12.90 -5.80
N THR A 3 -27.98 -11.62 -5.91
CA THR A 3 -26.64 -11.16 -6.30
C THR A 3 -25.68 -11.44 -5.16
N HIS A 4 -24.58 -12.12 -5.45
CA HIS A 4 -23.47 -12.29 -4.52
C HIS A 4 -22.16 -11.95 -5.20
N ARG A 5 -21.20 -11.43 -4.44
CA ARG A 5 -19.84 -11.19 -4.92
C ARG A 5 -19.05 -12.49 -4.82
N GLU A 6 -18.39 -12.86 -5.90
CA GLU A 6 -17.56 -14.06 -5.98
C GLU A 6 -16.10 -13.67 -6.25
N TYR A 7 -15.18 -14.24 -5.48
CA TYR A 7 -13.75 -14.15 -5.70
C TYR A 7 -13.24 -15.51 -6.17
N THR A 8 -12.95 -15.65 -7.47
CA THR A 8 -12.52 -16.93 -8.06
C THR A 8 -11.24 -17.48 -7.42
N ASP A 9 -10.31 -16.60 -7.05
CA ASP A 9 -9.13 -16.93 -6.23
C ASP A 9 -9.11 -15.98 -5.04
N SER A 10 -9.80 -16.38 -3.98
CA SER A 10 -10.01 -15.56 -2.78
C SER A 10 -8.76 -15.33 -1.95
N THR A 11 -7.67 -16.06 -2.21
CA THR A 11 -6.37 -15.89 -1.55
C THR A 11 -5.43 -14.95 -2.29
N LEU A 12 -5.76 -14.60 -3.53
CA LEU A 12 -4.96 -13.73 -4.38
C LEU A 12 -5.34 -12.27 -4.16
N ALA A 13 -4.34 -11.45 -3.81
CA ALA A 13 -4.48 -10.00 -3.71
C ALA A 13 -5.60 -9.49 -2.77
N PRO A 14 -5.84 -10.10 -1.60
CA PRO A 14 -7.00 -9.75 -0.76
C PRO A 14 -6.99 -8.27 -0.31
N HIS A 15 -5.81 -7.70 -0.01
CA HIS A 15 -5.67 -6.29 0.35
C HIS A 15 -5.82 -5.32 -0.83
N ILE A 16 -5.66 -5.79 -2.07
CA ILE A 16 -5.86 -4.97 -3.28
C ILE A 16 -7.33 -5.03 -3.68
N LEU A 17 -7.89 -6.24 -3.79
CA LEU A 17 -9.28 -6.43 -4.18
C LEU A 17 -10.21 -5.79 -3.16
N GLY A 18 -10.04 -6.14 -1.87
CA GLY A 18 -10.91 -5.68 -0.80
C GLY A 18 -12.20 -6.49 -0.71
N THR A 19 -13.17 -5.94 0.01
CA THR A 19 -14.42 -6.61 0.38
C THR A 19 -15.64 -5.74 0.04
N VAL A 20 -16.80 -6.37 -0.01
CA VAL A 20 -18.10 -5.69 -0.10
C VAL A 20 -18.97 -6.10 1.08
N ARG A 21 -19.72 -5.15 1.64
CA ARG A 21 -20.66 -5.42 2.73
C ARG A 21 -22.01 -4.77 2.46
N LYS A 22 -23.01 -5.11 3.28
CA LYS A 22 -24.27 -4.37 3.27
C LYS A 22 -24.05 -2.93 3.71
N ILE A 23 -24.78 -2.02 3.07
CA ILE A 23 -24.84 -0.63 3.50
C ILE A 23 -25.40 -0.55 4.93
N ASN A 24 -24.81 0.32 5.76
CA ASN A 24 -25.35 0.61 7.09
C ASN A 24 -26.35 1.78 7.04
N ALA A 25 -27.01 2.06 8.16
CA ALA A 25 -28.07 3.09 8.22
C ALA A 25 -27.51 4.51 7.94
N GLU A 26 -26.31 4.79 8.45
CA GLU A 26 -25.63 6.08 8.30
C GLU A 26 -25.24 6.35 6.85
N GLU A 27 -24.65 5.35 6.18
CA GLU A 27 -24.28 5.40 4.77
C GLU A 27 -25.51 5.51 3.89
N TYR A 28 -26.57 4.75 4.17
CA TYR A 28 -27.82 4.85 3.43
C TYR A 28 -28.42 6.26 3.54
N ALA A 29 -28.40 6.87 4.72
CA ALA A 29 -28.89 8.24 4.88
C ALA A 29 -28.16 9.24 3.97
N GLN A 30 -26.86 9.02 3.71
CA GLN A 30 -26.02 9.86 2.85
C GLN A 30 -26.14 9.49 1.36
N LEU A 31 -26.32 8.21 1.05
CA LEU A 31 -26.22 7.67 -0.30
C LEU A 31 -27.58 7.40 -0.97
N LYS A 32 -28.71 7.46 -0.23
CA LYS A 32 -30.05 7.30 -0.80
C LYS A 32 -30.32 8.24 -1.98
N GLY A 33 -29.80 9.47 -1.93
CA GLY A 33 -29.92 10.45 -3.02
C GLY A 33 -29.12 10.09 -4.27
N LYS A 34 -28.18 9.13 -4.17
CA LYS A 34 -27.39 8.57 -5.26
C LYS A 34 -27.94 7.23 -5.77
N GLY A 35 -29.17 6.86 -5.38
CA GLY A 35 -29.82 5.64 -5.85
C GLY A 35 -29.38 4.37 -5.12
N TYR A 36 -28.90 4.49 -3.88
CA TYR A 36 -28.66 3.33 -3.02
C TYR A 36 -29.95 2.90 -2.31
N GLY A 37 -30.23 1.60 -2.33
CA GLY A 37 -31.24 0.95 -1.50
C GLY A 37 -30.66 0.48 -0.17
N ILE A 38 -31.51 0.36 0.85
CA ILE A 38 -31.12 -0.07 2.21
C ILE A 38 -30.61 -1.52 2.29
N HIS A 39 -30.83 -2.31 1.25
CA HIS A 39 -30.37 -3.70 1.15
C HIS A 39 -29.19 -3.88 0.18
N ASP A 40 -28.67 -2.79 -0.36
CA ASP A 40 -27.56 -2.85 -1.31
C ASP A 40 -26.26 -3.23 -0.62
N GLN A 41 -25.37 -3.80 -1.43
CA GLN A 41 -23.97 -3.97 -1.08
C GLN A 41 -23.17 -2.75 -1.56
N ILE A 42 -22.11 -2.43 -0.82
CA ILE A 42 -21.15 -1.36 -1.11
C ILE A 42 -19.73 -1.86 -0.86
N GLY A 43 -18.78 -1.38 -1.66
CA GLY A 43 -17.35 -1.61 -1.47
C GLY A 43 -16.86 -1.09 -0.13
N GLU A 44 -16.38 -2.01 0.70
CA GLU A 44 -15.86 -1.74 2.06
C GLU A 44 -14.38 -1.36 2.04
N SER A 45 -13.59 -2.01 1.17
CA SER A 45 -12.14 -1.82 1.13
C SER A 45 -11.57 -2.06 -0.27
N GLY A 46 -10.28 -1.78 -0.46
CA GLY A 46 -9.55 -2.08 -1.68
C GLY A 46 -10.15 -1.43 -2.94
N ILE A 47 -10.05 -2.13 -4.06
CA ILE A 47 -10.63 -1.74 -5.34
C ILE A 47 -12.16 -1.74 -5.30
N GLU A 48 -12.79 -2.63 -4.52
CA GLU A 48 -14.25 -2.61 -4.35
C GLU A 48 -14.72 -1.23 -3.90
N SER A 49 -14.06 -0.66 -2.88
CA SER A 49 -14.40 0.68 -2.37
C SER A 49 -13.92 1.79 -3.30
N ALA A 50 -12.67 1.72 -3.77
CA ALA A 50 -12.07 2.76 -4.59
C ALA A 50 -12.77 2.95 -5.96
N MET A 51 -13.30 1.85 -6.51
CA MET A 51 -13.97 1.83 -7.82
C MET A 51 -15.48 1.59 -7.71
N GLU A 52 -16.08 1.74 -6.53
CA GLU A 52 -17.51 1.53 -6.26
C GLU A 52 -18.39 2.22 -7.31
N SER A 53 -18.11 3.50 -7.62
CA SER A 53 -18.91 4.26 -8.60
C SER A 53 -18.84 3.72 -10.03
N ALA A 54 -17.74 3.06 -10.40
CA ALA A 54 -17.58 2.43 -11.70
C ALA A 54 -18.15 1.01 -11.73
N LEU A 55 -17.95 0.24 -10.64
CA LEU A 55 -18.39 -1.15 -10.50
C LEU A 55 -19.90 -1.27 -10.28
N ARG A 56 -20.53 -0.28 -9.66
CA ARG A 56 -21.94 -0.27 -9.36
C ARG A 56 -22.78 -0.07 -10.62
N GLY A 57 -23.70 -0.99 -10.85
CA GLY A 57 -24.73 -0.87 -11.88
C GLY A 57 -25.88 0.02 -11.46
N THR A 58 -26.83 0.23 -12.39
CA THR A 58 -28.10 0.89 -12.08
C THR A 58 -29.17 -0.17 -11.86
N PRO A 59 -29.84 -0.20 -10.69
CA PRO A 59 -30.96 -1.12 -10.45
C PRO A 59 -32.07 -0.94 -11.48
N GLY A 60 -32.64 -2.08 -11.91
CA GLY A 60 -33.87 -2.12 -12.69
C GLY A 60 -35.10 -2.10 -11.79
N GLU A 61 -36.28 -2.13 -12.42
CA GLU A 61 -37.58 -2.20 -11.75
C GLU A 61 -38.38 -3.37 -12.32
N LYS A 62 -39.07 -4.07 -11.43
CA LYS A 62 -39.93 -5.20 -11.77
C LYS A 62 -41.26 -5.01 -11.07
N THR A 63 -42.34 -5.00 -11.85
CA THR A 63 -43.70 -4.96 -11.34
C THR A 63 -44.20 -6.37 -11.16
N ILE A 64 -44.77 -6.65 -9.99
CA ILE A 64 -45.43 -7.92 -9.68
C ILE A 64 -46.91 -7.59 -9.50
N THR A 65 -47.76 -8.16 -10.35
CA THR A 65 -49.21 -8.01 -10.26
C THR A 65 -49.82 -9.32 -9.80
N VAL A 66 -50.55 -9.27 -8.68
CA VAL A 66 -51.29 -10.40 -8.14
C VAL A 66 -52.76 -10.16 -8.40
N ASP A 67 -53.41 -11.05 -9.14
CA ASP A 67 -54.84 -10.97 -9.37
C ASP A 67 -55.66 -11.45 -8.15
N LYS A 68 -56.97 -11.23 -8.23
CA LYS A 68 -57.95 -11.61 -7.20
C LYS A 68 -58.08 -13.14 -6.98
N ASP A 69 -57.58 -13.94 -7.92
CA ASP A 69 -57.57 -15.39 -7.88
C ASP A 69 -56.19 -15.94 -7.42
N GLY A 70 -55.23 -15.05 -7.14
CA GLY A 70 -53.89 -15.38 -6.66
C GLY A 70 -52.84 -15.62 -7.74
N HIS A 71 -53.15 -15.40 -9.03
CA HIS A 71 -52.15 -15.52 -10.08
C HIS A 71 -51.17 -14.35 -10.03
N VAL A 72 -49.88 -14.70 -10.04
CA VAL A 72 -48.78 -13.74 -10.03
C VAL A 72 -48.27 -13.56 -11.46
N THR A 73 -48.28 -12.33 -11.95
CA THR A 73 -47.64 -11.93 -13.21
C THR A 73 -46.49 -10.99 -12.91
N GLU A 74 -45.41 -11.14 -13.66
CA GLU A 74 -44.16 -10.44 -13.43
C GLU A 74 -43.73 -9.71 -14.71
N GLU A 75 -43.53 -8.40 -14.62
CA GLU A 75 -43.10 -7.57 -15.75
C GLU A 75 -41.85 -6.78 -15.37
N ILE A 76 -40.82 -6.81 -16.22
CA ILE A 76 -39.65 -5.94 -16.07
C ILE A 76 -40.02 -4.57 -16.63
N THR A 77 -40.30 -3.60 -15.76
CA THR A 77 -40.65 -2.24 -16.15
C THR A 77 -39.43 -1.38 -16.47
N LYS A 78 -38.28 -1.71 -15.89
CA LYS A 78 -36.99 -1.09 -16.21
C LYS A 78 -35.88 -2.11 -16.14
N ALA A 79 -35.16 -2.31 -17.23
CA ALA A 79 -34.02 -3.23 -17.24
C ALA A 79 -32.88 -2.69 -16.35
N PRO A 80 -32.21 -3.54 -15.56
CA PRO A 80 -31.00 -3.15 -14.84
C PRO A 80 -29.85 -2.91 -15.82
N VAL A 81 -28.95 -1.98 -15.47
CA VAL A 81 -27.73 -1.70 -16.22
C VAL A 81 -26.54 -2.24 -15.42
N GLN A 82 -25.75 -3.11 -16.03
CA GLN A 82 -24.54 -3.63 -15.40
C GLN A 82 -23.51 -2.50 -15.20
N GLY A 83 -22.81 -2.52 -14.07
CA GLY A 83 -21.67 -1.62 -13.87
C GLY A 83 -20.50 -1.96 -14.78
N ASN A 84 -19.49 -1.09 -14.78
CA ASN A 84 -18.30 -1.25 -15.60
C ASN A 84 -17.40 -2.38 -15.09
N THR A 85 -16.59 -2.93 -15.99
CA THR A 85 -15.47 -3.79 -15.63
C THR A 85 -14.23 -2.96 -15.34
N VAL A 86 -13.61 -3.19 -14.18
CA VAL A 86 -12.33 -2.59 -13.82
C VAL A 86 -11.21 -3.58 -14.15
N VAL A 87 -10.28 -3.16 -14.99
CA VAL A 87 -9.06 -3.93 -15.31
C VAL A 87 -7.90 -3.35 -14.51
N LEU A 88 -7.25 -4.19 -13.72
CA LEU A 88 -6.10 -3.79 -12.89
C LEU A 88 -4.79 -3.94 -13.66
N THR A 89 -3.77 -3.20 -13.23
CA THR A 89 -2.39 -3.37 -13.70
C THR A 89 -1.69 -4.58 -13.05
N ILE A 90 -2.34 -5.22 -12.10
CA ILE A 90 -1.80 -6.35 -11.34
C ILE A 90 -1.65 -7.56 -12.27
N ASP A 91 -0.42 -8.04 -12.37
CA ASP A 91 -0.12 -9.32 -12.99
C ASP A 91 -0.41 -10.42 -11.99
N ARG A 92 -1.35 -11.31 -12.33
CA ARG A 92 -1.82 -12.38 -11.46
C ARG A 92 -0.70 -13.32 -11.03
N ASP A 93 0.17 -13.72 -11.96
CA ASP A 93 1.20 -14.72 -11.71
C ASP A 93 2.34 -14.11 -10.88
N LEU A 94 2.69 -12.86 -11.17
CA LEU A 94 3.64 -12.10 -10.37
C LEU A 94 3.13 -11.82 -8.95
N GLN A 95 1.84 -11.51 -8.81
CA GLN A 95 1.20 -11.32 -7.50
C GLN A 95 1.24 -12.62 -6.69
N ALA A 96 0.89 -13.75 -7.29
CA ALA A 96 0.95 -15.06 -6.64
C ALA A 96 2.38 -15.40 -6.20
N LEU A 97 3.37 -15.15 -7.06
CA LEU A 97 4.79 -15.32 -6.75
C LEU A 97 5.24 -14.42 -5.60
N ALA A 98 4.85 -13.13 -5.61
CA ALA A 98 5.19 -12.18 -4.57
C ALA A 98 4.62 -12.60 -3.21
N GLN A 99 3.35 -13.04 -3.14
CA GLN A 99 2.75 -13.56 -1.91
C GLN A 99 3.49 -14.81 -1.40
N LYS A 100 3.81 -15.75 -2.30
CA LYS A 100 4.51 -16.99 -1.97
C LYS A 100 5.90 -16.74 -1.40
N GLU A 101 6.73 -15.97 -2.10
CA GLU A 101 8.11 -15.71 -1.66
C GLU A 101 8.14 -14.81 -0.41
N LEU A 102 7.24 -13.83 -0.30
CA LEU A 102 7.13 -13.02 0.92
C LEU A 102 6.79 -13.88 2.14
N LYS A 103 5.79 -14.76 2.03
CA LYS A 103 5.43 -15.71 3.09
C LYS A 103 6.65 -16.56 3.51
N LYS A 104 7.34 -17.14 2.53
CA LYS A 104 8.52 -17.97 2.77
C LYS A 104 9.65 -17.23 3.48
N VAL A 105 9.94 -15.99 3.09
CA VAL A 105 10.95 -15.16 3.75
C VAL A 105 10.54 -14.85 5.18
N CYS A 106 9.31 -14.37 5.39
CA CYS A 106 8.79 -14.05 6.72
C CYS A 106 8.81 -15.28 7.64
N ASP A 107 8.24 -16.40 7.21
CA ASP A 107 8.17 -17.62 8.03
C ASP A 107 9.56 -18.16 8.39
N LYS A 108 10.55 -18.01 7.49
CA LYS A 108 11.95 -18.33 7.78
C LYS A 108 12.58 -17.37 8.80
N THR A 109 12.20 -16.10 8.79
CA THR A 109 12.71 -15.09 9.74
C THR A 109 12.16 -15.32 11.15
N ASP A 110 10.84 -15.42 11.29
CA ASP A 110 10.16 -15.74 12.54
C ASP A 110 8.72 -16.14 12.22
N LEU A 111 8.35 -17.39 12.48
CA LEU A 111 7.02 -17.91 12.14
C LEU A 111 5.87 -17.15 12.81
N TYR A 112 6.09 -16.55 13.98
CA TYR A 112 5.04 -15.96 14.82
C TYR A 112 5.08 -14.44 14.86
N ASN A 113 6.23 -13.82 14.61
CA ASN A 113 6.39 -12.36 14.76
C ASN A 113 6.88 -11.65 13.50
N SER A 114 7.25 -12.38 12.44
CA SER A 114 7.59 -11.74 11.17
C SER A 114 6.35 -11.24 10.44
N ALA A 115 6.55 -10.16 9.71
CA ALA A 115 5.57 -9.58 8.81
C ALA A 115 6.31 -8.73 7.77
N GLY A 116 5.71 -8.48 6.62
CA GLY A 116 6.36 -7.72 5.56
C GLY A 116 5.41 -7.33 4.44
N ALA A 117 5.96 -6.60 3.48
CA ALA A 117 5.28 -6.22 2.26
C ALA A 117 6.25 -6.21 1.08
N VAL A 118 5.71 -6.40 -0.12
CA VAL A 118 6.42 -6.28 -1.40
C VAL A 118 5.56 -5.46 -2.33
N VAL A 119 6.16 -4.52 -3.05
CA VAL A 119 5.54 -3.81 -4.17
C VAL A 119 6.45 -3.99 -5.37
N VAL A 120 5.87 -4.37 -6.51
CA VAL A 120 6.55 -4.45 -7.80
C VAL A 120 5.90 -3.44 -8.73
N GLN A 121 6.72 -2.55 -9.27
CA GLN A 121 6.26 -1.46 -10.14
C GLN A 121 7.09 -1.44 -11.42
N ASP A 122 6.43 -1.19 -12.55
CA ASP A 122 7.10 -0.84 -13.79
C ASP A 122 7.63 0.60 -13.69
N VAL A 123 8.95 0.75 -13.79
CA VAL A 123 9.64 2.04 -13.66
C VAL A 123 9.35 3.02 -14.80
N ASN A 124 8.94 2.53 -15.96
CA ASN A 124 8.68 3.37 -17.14
C ASN A 124 7.24 3.91 -17.14
N THR A 125 6.28 3.10 -16.68
CA THR A 125 4.85 3.43 -16.72
C THR A 125 4.29 3.84 -15.36
N GLY A 126 4.97 3.49 -14.27
CA GLY A 126 4.47 3.64 -12.91
C GLY A 126 3.40 2.60 -12.55
N ALA A 127 3.08 1.65 -13.43
CA ALA A 127 2.08 0.62 -13.18
C ALA A 127 2.51 -0.31 -12.05
N VAL A 128 1.61 -0.54 -11.08
CA VAL A 128 1.84 -1.51 -10.01
C VAL A 128 1.47 -2.90 -10.54
N LEU A 129 2.47 -3.78 -10.64
CA LEU A 129 2.31 -5.13 -11.18
C LEU A 129 2.01 -6.16 -10.08
N ALA A 130 2.49 -5.92 -8.86
CA ALA A 130 2.15 -6.73 -7.70
C ALA A 130 2.26 -5.89 -6.41
N SER A 131 1.42 -6.18 -5.43
CA SER A 131 1.50 -5.62 -4.08
C SER A 131 1.02 -6.67 -3.07
N ALA A 132 1.95 -7.22 -2.31
CA ALA A 132 1.69 -8.28 -1.34
C ALA A 132 1.95 -7.78 0.08
N SER A 133 1.09 -8.18 1.01
CA SER A 133 1.25 -7.97 2.46
C SER A 133 1.22 -9.34 3.15
N TYR A 134 2.07 -9.51 4.16
CA TYR A 134 2.09 -10.72 4.98
C TYR A 134 2.18 -10.36 6.46
N PRO A 135 1.43 -11.04 7.37
CA PRO A 135 0.43 -12.07 7.08
C PRO A 135 -0.76 -11.60 6.25
N THR A 136 -1.39 -12.54 5.56
CA THR A 136 -2.55 -12.31 4.69
C THR A 136 -3.79 -13.03 5.22
N PHE A 137 -4.92 -12.88 4.54
CA PHE A 137 -6.19 -13.54 4.81
C PHE A 137 -6.83 -14.04 3.52
N ASP A 138 -7.90 -14.81 3.65
CA ASP A 138 -8.71 -15.31 2.53
C ASP A 138 -10.01 -14.49 2.46
N LEU A 139 -10.37 -14.00 1.27
CA LEU A 139 -11.62 -13.25 1.08
C LEU A 139 -12.87 -14.12 1.25
N ALA A 140 -12.76 -15.43 1.01
CA ALA A 140 -13.89 -16.35 1.11
C ALA A 140 -14.35 -16.54 2.55
N ASP A 141 -13.43 -16.48 3.53
CA ASP A 141 -13.74 -16.65 4.95
C ASP A 141 -13.63 -15.34 5.76
N TYR A 142 -13.43 -14.20 5.09
CA TYR A 142 -13.19 -12.90 5.72
C TYR A 142 -14.23 -12.56 6.79
N TYR A 143 -15.52 -12.67 6.47
CA TYR A 143 -16.60 -12.35 7.41
C TYR A 143 -16.76 -13.39 8.51
N ASP A 144 -16.57 -14.68 8.19
CA ASP A 144 -16.67 -15.77 9.15
C ASP A 144 -15.53 -15.74 10.18
N LYS A 145 -14.34 -15.29 9.77
CA LYS A 145 -13.14 -15.20 10.61
C LYS A 145 -12.79 -13.78 11.03
N TYR A 146 -13.66 -12.80 10.80
CA TYR A 146 -13.35 -11.39 11.01
C TYR A 146 -12.81 -11.11 12.41
N GLU A 147 -13.46 -11.63 13.46
CA GLU A 147 -13.04 -11.43 14.85
C GLU A 147 -11.63 -11.99 15.10
N GLN A 148 -11.32 -13.18 14.57
CA GLN A 148 -10.00 -13.78 14.68
C GLN A 148 -8.95 -12.95 13.93
N LEU A 149 -9.27 -12.47 12.72
CA LEU A 149 -8.37 -11.65 11.91
C LEU A 149 -8.11 -10.28 12.54
N ALA A 150 -9.14 -9.66 13.13
CA ALA A 150 -9.07 -8.36 13.78
C ALA A 150 -8.28 -8.40 15.10
N THR A 151 -8.42 -9.47 15.88
CA THR A 151 -7.71 -9.64 17.16
C THR A 151 -6.32 -10.27 17.01
N ASN A 152 -5.98 -10.76 15.81
CA ASN A 152 -4.68 -11.38 15.55
C ASN A 152 -3.54 -10.38 15.76
N ARG A 153 -2.62 -10.71 16.67
CA ARG A 153 -1.44 -9.90 17.02
C ARG A 153 -0.58 -9.55 15.80
N ARG A 154 -0.54 -10.41 14.78
CA ARG A 154 0.22 -10.19 13.54
C ARG A 154 -0.50 -9.30 12.55
N ARG A 155 -1.72 -8.81 12.84
CA ARG A 155 -2.47 -7.84 12.03
C ARG A 155 -2.56 -8.20 10.54
N PRO A 156 -3.18 -9.34 10.17
CA PRO A 156 -3.31 -9.77 8.78
C PRO A 156 -4.16 -8.81 7.93
N LEU A 157 -5.12 -8.11 8.54
CA LEU A 157 -5.97 -7.13 7.84
C LEU A 157 -5.22 -5.84 7.46
N TRP A 158 -4.06 -5.58 8.07
CA TRP A 158 -3.30 -4.37 7.82
C TRP A 158 -2.54 -4.46 6.49
N SER A 159 -2.86 -3.57 5.55
CA SER A 159 -2.09 -3.42 4.31
C SER A 159 -0.75 -2.76 4.60
N ARG A 160 0.30 -3.57 4.67
CA ARG A 160 1.65 -3.11 4.99
C ARG A 160 2.30 -2.33 3.86
N PHE A 161 1.94 -2.61 2.61
CA PHE A 161 2.48 -1.88 1.47
C PHE A 161 1.88 -0.47 1.35
N ALA A 162 0.61 -0.27 1.70
CA ALA A 162 -0.08 1.01 1.54
C ALA A 162 -0.11 1.85 2.82
N LEU A 163 -0.27 1.22 3.98
CA LEU A 163 -0.48 1.89 5.26
C LEU A 163 0.70 1.72 6.22
N GLY A 164 1.66 0.85 5.91
CA GLY A 164 2.81 0.58 6.76
C GLY A 164 3.80 1.76 6.81
N THR A 165 4.08 2.25 8.01
CA THR A 165 5.13 3.24 8.26
C THR A 165 6.35 2.56 8.86
N TYR A 166 7.47 2.59 8.15
CA TYR A 166 8.72 1.96 8.55
C TYR A 166 9.88 2.94 8.44
N ALA A 167 10.89 2.78 9.29
CA ALA A 167 12.15 3.48 9.08
C ALA A 167 12.81 2.93 7.80
N PRO A 168 13.02 3.74 6.75
CA PRO A 168 13.57 3.24 5.48
C PRO A 168 15.03 2.80 5.63
N GLY A 169 15.76 3.34 6.60
CA GLY A 169 17.15 2.98 6.84
C GLY A 169 18.03 3.31 5.61
N SER A 170 18.91 2.39 5.24
CA SER A 170 19.86 2.62 4.14
C SER A 170 19.20 2.73 2.76
N THR A 171 17.96 2.30 2.57
CA THR A 171 17.26 2.44 1.27
C THR A 171 16.98 3.90 0.91
N PHE A 172 17.02 4.81 1.89
CA PHE A 172 16.83 6.25 1.67
C PHE A 172 18.10 6.98 1.20
N LYS A 173 19.27 6.35 1.30
CA LYS A 173 20.56 6.99 0.99
C LYS A 173 20.69 7.48 -0.45
N PRO A 174 20.24 6.76 -1.49
CA PRO A 174 20.30 7.27 -2.86
C PRO A 174 19.60 8.62 -3.01
N MET A 175 18.44 8.81 -2.37
CA MET A 175 17.71 10.08 -2.39
C MET A 175 18.52 11.20 -1.72
N MET A 176 19.12 10.92 -0.56
CA MET A 176 19.99 11.88 0.13
C MET A 176 21.26 12.22 -0.65
N ALA A 177 21.83 11.24 -1.37
CA ALA A 177 23.00 11.45 -2.22
C ALA A 177 22.66 12.39 -3.39
N VAL A 178 21.53 12.16 -4.07
CA VAL A 178 21.04 13.06 -5.12
C VAL A 178 20.85 14.47 -4.57
N ALA A 179 20.10 14.64 -3.48
CA ALA A 179 19.89 15.95 -2.88
C ALA A 179 21.20 16.67 -2.50
N SER A 180 22.18 15.94 -1.97
CA SER A 180 23.49 16.51 -1.59
C SER A 180 24.33 16.94 -2.80
N LEU A 181 24.21 16.22 -3.93
CA LEU A 181 24.86 16.60 -5.19
C LEU A 181 24.18 17.83 -5.80
N GLU A 182 22.86 17.85 -5.84
CA GLU A 182 22.06 18.96 -6.40
C GLU A 182 22.26 20.27 -5.61
N GLU A 183 22.33 20.20 -4.28
CA GLU A 183 22.62 21.36 -3.42
C GLU A 183 24.11 21.78 -3.47
N GLY A 184 24.97 21.04 -4.17
CA GLY A 184 26.41 21.27 -4.21
C GLY A 184 27.13 21.04 -2.88
N ALA A 185 26.47 20.39 -1.92
CA ALA A 185 27.07 20.04 -0.63
C ALA A 185 28.20 19.01 -0.78
N ILE A 186 28.14 18.18 -1.84
CA ILE A 186 29.18 17.25 -2.26
C ILE A 186 29.33 17.27 -3.79
N THR A 187 30.48 16.79 -4.26
CA THR A 187 30.73 16.46 -5.66
C THR A 187 31.00 14.96 -5.80
N ARG A 188 30.99 14.44 -7.04
CA ARG A 188 31.40 13.04 -7.31
C ARG A 188 32.82 12.70 -6.83
N SER A 189 33.70 13.71 -6.73
CA SER A 189 35.09 13.57 -6.27
C SER A 189 35.28 13.88 -4.78
N THR A 190 34.23 14.28 -4.06
CA THR A 190 34.32 14.54 -2.62
C THR A 190 34.58 13.22 -1.89
N ILE A 191 35.64 13.18 -1.07
CA ILE A 191 36.04 12.00 -0.30
C ILE A 191 35.72 12.20 1.18
N PHE A 192 34.97 11.27 1.75
CA PHE A 192 34.71 11.15 3.18
C PHE A 192 35.50 9.99 3.76
N ASN A 193 36.19 10.20 4.88
CA ASN A 193 36.93 9.11 5.50
C ASN A 193 36.10 8.43 6.59
N CYS A 194 35.61 7.22 6.31
CA CYS A 194 34.86 6.39 7.25
C CYS A 194 35.80 5.54 8.13
N GLY A 195 36.05 6.02 9.35
CA GLY A 195 36.75 5.28 10.40
C GLY A 195 35.87 4.32 11.22
N GLY A 196 34.65 4.01 10.75
CA GLY A 196 33.68 3.15 11.45
C GLY A 196 32.87 3.86 12.55
N LEU A 197 33.38 4.97 13.07
CA LEU A 197 32.70 5.86 14.01
C LEU A 197 32.72 7.30 13.50
N PHE A 198 31.61 8.01 13.69
CA PHE A 198 31.48 9.42 13.38
C PHE A 198 30.93 10.16 14.60
N ARG A 199 31.73 11.09 15.13
CA ARG A 199 31.32 11.91 16.27
C ARG A 199 30.79 13.25 15.78
N TYR A 200 29.58 13.59 16.19
CA TYR A 200 28.96 14.88 15.95
C TYR A 200 28.52 15.46 17.30
N TYR A 201 29.25 16.48 17.75
CA TYR A 201 29.16 17.02 19.12
C TYR A 201 29.32 15.91 20.19
N ASP A 202 28.27 15.72 21.01
CA ASP A 202 28.17 14.76 22.10
C ASP A 202 27.68 13.38 21.63
N GLN A 203 27.21 13.27 20.39
CA GLN A 203 26.69 12.02 19.84
C GLN A 203 27.74 11.28 19.01
N THR A 204 27.75 9.96 19.13
CA THR A 204 28.57 9.07 18.30
C THR A 204 27.67 8.20 17.45
N PHE A 205 27.82 8.34 16.14
CA PHE A 205 27.17 7.51 15.13
C PHE A 205 28.13 6.40 14.71
N GLN A 206 27.57 5.21 14.48
CA GLN A 206 28.35 4.03 14.14
C GLN A 206 27.99 3.54 12.73
N CYS A 207 29.01 3.19 11.96
CA CYS A 207 28.85 2.46 10.72
C CYS A 207 28.45 1.00 11.00
N LEU A 208 27.83 0.30 10.03
CA LEU A 208 27.37 -1.07 10.27
C LEU A 208 28.52 -1.94 10.81
N ASN A 209 28.28 -2.60 11.95
CA ASN A 209 29.27 -3.42 12.66
C ASN A 209 30.59 -2.73 13.05
N LYS A 210 30.64 -1.39 13.11
CA LYS A 210 31.87 -0.60 13.36
C LYS A 210 32.92 -0.75 12.25
N ASN A 211 32.52 -1.24 11.07
CA ASN A 211 33.45 -1.41 9.95
C ASN A 211 33.90 -0.04 9.43
N ALA A 212 35.20 0.13 9.33
CA ALA A 212 35.82 1.25 8.64
C ALA A 212 35.87 0.93 7.14
N HIS A 213 35.52 1.91 6.32
CA HIS A 213 35.58 1.80 4.86
C HIS A 213 36.72 2.64 4.26
N GLY A 214 37.37 3.48 5.07
CA GLY A 214 38.43 4.37 4.59
C GLY A 214 37.87 5.52 3.75
N GLY A 215 38.61 5.94 2.73
CA GLY A 215 38.21 7.04 1.86
C GLY A 215 37.12 6.62 0.87
N GLU A 216 35.94 7.21 1.01
CA GLU A 216 34.74 6.91 0.23
C GLU A 216 34.27 8.14 -0.54
N ASN A 217 33.95 7.98 -1.83
CA ASN A 217 33.15 8.97 -2.57
C ASN A 217 31.66 8.60 -2.51
N VAL A 218 30.80 9.40 -3.15
CA VAL A 218 29.35 9.13 -3.15
C VAL A 218 28.98 7.78 -3.78
N GLU A 219 29.71 7.32 -4.79
CA GLU A 219 29.46 6.06 -5.50
C GLU A 219 29.85 4.87 -4.62
N THR A 220 31.05 4.89 -4.05
CA THR A 220 31.55 3.82 -3.17
C THR A 220 30.79 3.80 -1.84
N ALA A 221 30.41 4.98 -1.30
CA ALA A 221 29.58 5.06 -0.10
C ALA A 221 28.18 4.44 -0.29
N LEU A 222 27.58 4.59 -1.48
CA LEU A 222 26.32 3.94 -1.80
C LEU A 222 26.50 2.43 -2.00
N ARG A 223 27.54 2.00 -2.73
CA ARG A 223 27.88 0.59 -2.95
C ARG A 223 28.05 -0.16 -1.63
N ASP A 224 28.82 0.40 -0.71
CA ASP A 224 29.19 -0.25 0.55
C ASP A 224 28.19 0.07 1.68
N SER A 225 27.14 0.84 1.36
CA SER A 225 26.18 1.37 2.32
C SER A 225 26.85 2.02 3.53
N CYS A 226 27.89 2.80 3.28
CA CYS A 226 28.59 3.56 4.31
C CYS A 226 27.64 4.57 4.97
N ARG A 227 27.63 4.65 6.31
CA ARG A 227 26.81 5.62 7.08
C ARG A 227 27.55 6.92 7.41
N GLY A 228 28.85 6.93 7.16
CA GLY A 228 29.66 8.14 7.21
C GLY A 228 30.92 8.00 8.04
N GLY A 229 31.88 8.83 7.66
CA GLY A 229 32.86 9.44 8.54
C GLY A 229 33.02 10.91 8.17
N GLY A 230 33.69 11.66 9.04
CA GLY A 230 33.73 13.12 8.95
C GLY A 230 34.56 13.61 7.77
N HIS A 231 34.09 14.69 7.15
CA HIS A 231 34.93 15.49 6.26
C HIS A 231 36.05 16.13 7.09
N ARG A 232 37.32 15.88 6.76
CA ARG A 232 38.43 16.69 7.28
C ARG A 232 38.41 18.05 6.57
N GLY A 233 37.48 18.91 6.97
CA GLY A 233 37.39 20.30 6.54
C GLY A 233 37.00 21.13 7.75
N HIS A 234 37.84 22.11 8.06
CA HIS A 234 37.73 23.00 9.20
C HIS A 234 36.30 23.45 9.53
N GLY A 235 35.97 23.42 10.82
CA GLY A 235 34.87 24.13 11.49
C GLY A 235 33.82 24.81 10.61
N ALA A 236 32.83 24.05 10.16
CA ALA A 236 31.57 24.60 9.72
C ALA A 236 30.47 23.62 10.15
N GLY A 237 29.87 23.86 11.31
CA GLY A 237 28.55 23.31 11.60
C GLY A 237 27.55 23.75 10.54
N PRO A 238 26.41 23.05 10.37
CA PRO A 238 25.38 23.47 9.44
C PRO A 238 24.98 24.92 9.77
N ARG A 239 25.27 25.85 8.86
CA ARG A 239 24.73 27.19 8.97
C ARG A 239 23.21 27.05 8.83
N PRO A 240 22.40 27.53 9.79
CA PRO A 240 20.96 27.52 9.62
C PRO A 240 20.64 28.35 8.39
N SER A 241 19.90 27.76 7.44
CA SER A 241 19.40 28.45 6.26
C SER A 241 18.41 29.53 6.72
N ARG A 242 18.92 30.75 6.96
CA ARG A 242 18.09 31.94 7.06
C ARG A 242 17.74 32.41 5.66
N ARG A 243 16.64 31.90 5.12
CA ARG A 243 15.81 32.67 4.19
C ARG A 243 14.34 32.56 4.59
N PRO A 244 13.69 33.67 4.98
CA PRO A 244 12.24 33.75 5.03
C PRO A 244 11.74 33.97 3.60
N GLY A 245 10.87 33.10 3.10
CA GLY A 245 10.35 33.17 1.74
C GLY A 245 9.06 32.40 1.58
N ARG A 246 7.97 33.05 1.96
CA ARG A 246 6.59 32.75 1.53
C ARG A 246 6.50 32.74 0.00
N ALA A 247 5.60 31.91 -0.52
CA ALA A 247 4.73 32.11 -1.70
C ALA A 247 4.87 31.11 -2.86
N GLY A 248 3.72 30.51 -3.20
CA GLY A 248 3.40 29.78 -4.44
C GLY A 248 3.10 28.28 -4.17
N GLY A 249 1.87 27.79 -4.03
CA GLY A 249 0.56 28.38 -4.31
C GLY A 249 0.01 27.96 -5.67
N ALA A 250 -0.46 26.71 -5.79
CA ALA A 250 -1.59 26.24 -6.61
C ALA A 250 -1.73 24.73 -6.39
#